data_AF-A0AAV4EIC6-F1
#
_entry.id   AF-A0AAV4EIC6-F1
#
_cell.length_a   1.000
_cell.length_b   1.000
_cell.length_c   1.000
_cell.angle_alpha   90.00
_cell.angle_beta   90.00
_cell.angle_gamma   90.00
#
_symmetry.space_group_name_H-M   'P 1'
#
loop_
_entity.id
_entity.type
_entity.pdbx_description
1 polymer ?
#
loop_
_entity_poly.entity_id
_entity_poly.type
_entity_poly.pdbx_seq_one_letter_code
_entity_poly.pdbx_strand_id
1 'polypeptide(L)'
;MEQSHVTFETVLSGISDIFSKINKSALLVKEKNDERLQLLQTDAKALQNLSESLSEPDDQNIFSELQRVEDELSALGSTYQQLTCTGAGLRQEVDRAKHTVQVLGEQRNQQSLAAHPKARYSVNVFRDMSKINWHEEHEPHQLKGFVRSKGGLRTFCFDRKKQSTFFIANSLWDMGEDDSGEENASKGHSQGASY
;
A
#
# COMPACT_ATOMS: atom_id res chain seq x y z
N MET A 1 108.79 -32.05 38.54
CA MET A 1 108.06 -33.23 38.05
C MET A 1 107.18 -33.71 39.19
N GLU A 2 105.94 -33.21 39.30
CA GLU A 2 104.99 -33.71 40.29
C GLU A 2 104.17 -34.82 39.64
N GLN A 3 104.61 -36.06 39.83
CA GLN A 3 103.79 -37.24 39.52
C GLN A 3 102.86 -37.45 40.71
N SER A 4 101.65 -36.91 40.62
CA SER A 4 100.57 -37.20 41.55
C SER A 4 100.22 -38.69 41.45
N HIS A 5 100.60 -39.46 42.47
CA HIS A 5 100.21 -40.85 42.64
C HIS A 5 98.68 -40.95 42.76
N VAL A 6 98.02 -41.36 41.69
CA VAL A 6 96.61 -41.75 41.71
C VAL A 6 96.52 -43.05 42.50
N THR A 7 95.92 -43.01 43.69
CA THR A 7 95.70 -44.21 44.50
C THR A 7 94.45 -44.94 44.01
N PHE A 8 94.47 -46.27 44.10
CA PHE A 8 93.37 -47.15 43.67
C PHE A 8 92.02 -46.76 44.31
N GLU A 9 92.04 -46.28 45.55
CA GLU A 9 90.86 -45.76 46.27
C GLU A 9 90.24 -44.52 45.60
N THR A 10 91.05 -43.61 45.04
CA THR A 10 90.54 -42.45 44.29
C THR A 10 89.87 -42.88 42.98
N VAL A 11 90.37 -43.94 42.34
CA VAL A 11 89.76 -44.52 41.14
C VAL A 11 88.46 -45.22 41.46
N LEU A 12 88.40 -46.02 42.53
CA LEU A 12 87.19 -46.70 42.97
C LEU A 12 86.09 -45.73 43.42
N SER A 13 86.45 -44.68 44.18
CA SER A 13 85.52 -43.62 44.54
C SER A 13 84.99 -42.89 43.31
N GLY A 14 85.85 -42.59 42.33
CA GLY A 14 85.43 -41.98 41.06
C GLY A 14 84.50 -42.89 40.25
N ILE A 15 84.75 -44.20 40.21
CA ILE A 15 83.88 -45.18 39.55
C ILE A 15 82.52 -45.25 40.26
N SER A 16 82.49 -45.29 41.59
CA SER A 16 81.26 -45.29 42.38
C SER A 16 80.41 -44.03 42.13
N ASP A 17 81.04 -42.85 42.07
CA ASP A 17 80.38 -41.59 41.73
C ASP A 17 79.84 -41.57 40.29
N ILE A 18 80.56 -42.20 39.36
CA ILE A 18 80.09 -42.34 37.97
C ILE A 18 78.87 -43.27 37.94
N PHE A 19 78.91 -44.41 38.64
CA PHE A 19 77.77 -45.34 38.70
C PHE A 19 76.54 -44.70 39.36
N SER A 20 76.71 -43.93 40.42
CA SER A 20 75.59 -43.22 41.07
C SER A 20 74.98 -42.16 40.15
N LYS A 21 75.82 -41.41 39.42
CA LYS A 21 75.37 -40.45 38.39
C LYS A 21 74.65 -41.14 37.23
N ILE A 22 75.19 -42.26 36.73
CA ILE A 22 74.56 -43.06 35.68
C ILE A 22 73.19 -43.55 36.14
N ASN A 23 73.09 -44.14 37.34
CA ASN A 23 71.84 -44.65 37.85
C ASN A 23 70.80 -43.53 38.06
N LYS A 24 71.23 -42.38 38.58
CA LYS A 24 70.38 -41.19 38.72
C LYS A 24 69.90 -40.66 37.36
N SER A 25 70.78 -40.62 36.37
CA SER A 25 70.42 -40.17 35.01
C SER A 25 69.46 -41.15 34.32
N ALA A 26 69.64 -42.45 34.50
CA ALA A 26 68.76 -43.48 33.96
C ALA A 26 67.33 -43.38 34.54
N LEU A 27 67.23 -43.11 35.84
CA LEU A 27 65.95 -42.88 36.52
C LEU A 27 65.22 -41.66 35.97
N LEU A 28 65.93 -40.53 35.80
CA LEU A 28 65.36 -39.30 35.24
C LEU A 28 64.92 -39.45 33.78
N VAL A 29 65.68 -40.18 32.98
CA VAL A 29 65.31 -40.45 31.58
C VAL A 29 64.05 -41.31 31.51
N LYS A 30 63.92 -42.29 32.40
CA LYS A 30 62.72 -43.13 32.48
C LYS A 30 61.49 -42.31 32.84
N GLU A 31 61.57 -41.49 33.89
CA GLU A 31 60.48 -40.61 34.34
C GLU A 31 60.03 -39.65 33.23
N LYS A 32 60.97 -38.98 32.55
CA LYS A 32 60.64 -38.10 31.41
C LYS A 32 60.02 -38.84 30.23
N ASN A 33 60.42 -40.07 29.96
CA ASN A 33 59.81 -40.87 28.91
C ASN A 33 58.39 -41.30 29.26
N ASP A 34 58.13 -41.62 30.53
CA ASP A 34 56.80 -41.97 31.03
C ASP A 34 55.85 -40.75 30.93
N GLU A 35 56.31 -39.55 31.31
CA GLU A 35 55.57 -38.29 31.13
C GLU A 35 55.25 -38.03 29.64
N ARG A 36 56.23 -38.21 28.76
CA ARG A 36 56.05 -38.01 27.32
C ARG A 36 55.05 -39.01 26.73
N LEU A 37 55.06 -40.25 27.20
CA LEU A 37 54.09 -41.27 26.79
C LEU A 37 52.67 -40.88 27.20
N GLN A 38 52.48 -40.37 28.41
CA GLN A 38 51.17 -39.91 28.87
C GLN A 38 50.64 -38.76 28.02
N LEU A 39 51.50 -37.77 27.71
CA LEU A 39 51.11 -36.62 26.87
C LEU A 39 50.72 -37.07 25.45
N LEU A 40 51.50 -37.97 24.85
CA LEU A 40 51.17 -38.51 23.52
C LEU A 40 49.85 -39.29 23.55
N GLN A 41 49.56 -39.99 24.65
CA GLN A 41 48.31 -40.74 24.80
C GLN A 41 47.10 -39.82 24.97
N THR A 42 47.25 -38.68 25.65
CA THR A 42 46.18 -37.66 25.75
C THR A 42 45.93 -36.99 24.41
N ASP A 43 46.99 -36.64 23.68
CA ASP A 43 46.88 -35.99 22.37
C ASP A 43 46.22 -36.93 21.34
N ALA A 44 46.61 -38.21 21.34
CA ALA A 44 45.99 -39.22 20.47
C ALA A 44 44.48 -39.36 20.72
N LYS A 45 44.05 -39.35 21.99
CA LYS A 45 42.62 -39.39 22.34
C LYS A 45 41.89 -38.11 21.92
N ALA A 46 42.50 -36.95 22.11
CA ALA A 46 41.91 -35.68 21.69
C ALA A 46 41.72 -35.64 20.15
N LEU A 47 42.71 -36.11 19.40
CA LEU A 47 42.65 -36.24 17.94
C LEU A 47 41.60 -37.27 17.50
N GLN A 48 41.47 -38.39 18.22
CA GLN A 48 40.45 -39.38 17.93
C GLN A 48 39.04 -38.83 18.16
N ASN A 49 38.80 -38.12 19.26
CA ASN A 49 37.50 -37.50 19.53
C ASN A 49 37.15 -36.42 18.49
N LEU A 50 38.13 -35.61 18.06
CA LEU A 50 37.95 -34.64 16.98
C LEU A 50 37.64 -35.33 15.64
N SER A 51 38.35 -36.41 15.32
CA SER A 51 38.11 -37.24 14.14
C SER A 51 36.70 -37.82 14.16
N GLU A 52 36.26 -38.42 15.27
CA GLU A 52 34.91 -38.97 15.41
C GLU A 52 33.83 -37.87 15.32
N SER A 53 34.12 -36.65 15.81
CA SER A 53 33.21 -35.50 15.69
C SER A 53 33.14 -34.92 14.26
N LEU A 54 34.18 -35.11 13.46
CA LEU A 54 34.28 -34.60 12.09
C LEU A 54 33.90 -35.66 11.03
N SER A 55 33.85 -36.94 11.40
CA SER A 55 33.64 -38.04 10.46
C SER A 55 32.19 -38.25 10.02
N GLU A 56 31.24 -37.45 10.50
CA GLU A 56 29.83 -37.56 10.12
C GLU A 56 29.22 -36.17 9.85
N PRO A 57 29.49 -35.53 8.71
CA PRO A 57 28.42 -34.90 7.97
C PRO A 57 27.59 -36.00 7.33
N ASP A 58 26.32 -36.10 7.71
CA ASP A 58 25.34 -36.98 7.09
C ASP A 58 25.12 -36.50 5.63
N ASP A 59 26.00 -36.94 4.72
CA ASP A 59 26.03 -36.52 3.31
C ASP A 59 24.68 -36.78 2.62
N GLN A 60 23.91 -37.76 3.11
CA GLN A 60 22.55 -37.99 2.65
C GLN A 60 21.60 -36.85 3.06
N ASN A 61 21.75 -36.31 4.26
CA ASN A 61 20.96 -35.19 4.75
C ASN A 61 21.26 -33.91 3.94
N ILE A 62 22.56 -33.65 3.68
CA ILE A 62 22.99 -32.53 2.84
C ILE A 62 22.46 -32.68 1.41
N PHE A 63 22.54 -33.88 0.83
CA PHE A 63 21.99 -34.15 -0.50
C PHE A 63 20.47 -33.98 -0.54
N SER A 64 19.76 -34.44 0.50
CA SER A 64 18.30 -34.31 0.59
C SER A 64 17.84 -32.86 0.74
N GLU A 65 18.57 -32.03 1.49
CA GLU A 65 18.30 -30.59 1.60
C GLU A 65 18.63 -29.85 0.29
N LEU A 66 19.72 -30.21 -0.40
CA LEU A 66 20.03 -29.66 -1.72
C LEU A 66 18.93 -29.98 -2.75
N GLN A 67 18.48 -31.23 -2.78
CA GLN A 67 17.38 -31.66 -3.65
C GLN A 67 16.09 -30.91 -3.32
N ARG A 68 15.76 -30.74 -2.02
CA ARG A 68 14.59 -29.98 -1.57
C ARG A 68 14.66 -28.52 -2.00
N VAL A 69 15.82 -27.88 -1.82
CA VAL A 69 16.02 -26.50 -2.24
C VAL A 69 15.92 -26.35 -3.76
N GLU A 70 16.42 -27.31 -4.53
CA GLU A 70 16.31 -27.31 -6.00
C GLU A 70 14.86 -27.48 -6.46
N ASP A 71 14.09 -28.37 -5.83
CA ASP A 71 12.66 -28.54 -6.07
C ASP A 71 11.87 -27.27 -5.70
N GLU A 72 12.19 -26.63 -4.57
CA GLU A 72 11.59 -25.36 -4.15
C GLU A 72 11.93 -24.22 -5.13
N LEU A 73 13.16 -24.15 -5.63
CA LEU A 73 13.59 -23.16 -6.63
C LEU A 73 12.86 -23.36 -7.96
N SER A 74 12.71 -24.61 -8.39
CA SER A 74 11.96 -24.97 -9.60
C SER A 74 10.47 -24.61 -9.47
N ALA A 75 9.85 -24.95 -8.34
CA ALA A 75 8.47 -24.59 -8.05
C ALA A 75 8.28 -23.06 -8.02
N LEU A 76 9.18 -22.34 -7.34
CA LEU A 76 9.15 -20.89 -7.28
C LEU A 76 9.33 -20.25 -8.67
N GLY A 77 10.22 -20.80 -9.50
CA GLY A 77 10.40 -20.36 -10.89
C GLY A 77 9.13 -20.51 -11.74
N SER A 78 8.44 -21.64 -11.61
CA SER A 78 7.16 -21.89 -12.27
C SER A 78 6.08 -20.89 -11.82
N THR A 79 5.96 -20.66 -10.51
CA THR A 79 5.00 -19.67 -9.99
C THR A 79 5.33 -18.26 -10.49
N TYR A 80 6.61 -17.87 -10.50
CA TYR A 80 7.03 -16.56 -11.01
C TYR A 80 6.69 -16.37 -12.49
N GLN A 81 6.91 -17.39 -13.33
CA GLN A 81 6.49 -17.36 -14.73
C GLN A 81 4.97 -17.20 -14.86
N GLN A 82 4.19 -17.94 -14.06
CA GLN A 82 2.73 -17.86 -14.09
C GLN A 82 2.22 -16.47 -13.65
N LEU A 83 2.80 -15.88 -12.61
CA LEU A 83 2.54 -14.51 -12.17
C LEU A 83 2.93 -13.47 -13.22
N THR A 84 4.04 -13.69 -13.93
CA THR A 84 4.49 -12.79 -15.00
C THR A 84 3.53 -12.83 -16.19
N CYS A 85 3.09 -14.02 -16.61
CA CYS A 85 2.10 -14.20 -17.68
C CYS A 85 0.74 -13.59 -17.33
N THR A 86 0.24 -13.84 -16.11
CA THR A 86 -1.02 -13.25 -15.63
C THR A 86 -0.93 -11.73 -15.50
N GLY A 87 0.20 -11.20 -15.00
CA GLY A 87 0.47 -9.77 -14.94
C GLY A 87 0.49 -9.10 -16.31
N ALA A 88 1.06 -9.75 -17.33
CA ALA A 88 1.04 -9.27 -18.70
C ALA A 88 -0.39 -9.24 -19.28
N GLY A 89 -1.18 -10.29 -19.02
CA GLY A 89 -2.59 -10.34 -19.44
C GLY A 89 -3.44 -9.24 -18.81
N LEU A 90 -3.30 -9.03 -17.50
CA LEU A 90 -3.99 -7.96 -16.77
C LEU A 90 -3.62 -6.57 -17.29
N ARG A 91 -2.34 -6.33 -17.62
CA ARG A 91 -1.93 -5.05 -18.24
C ARG A 91 -2.61 -4.83 -19.59
N GLN A 92 -2.70 -5.86 -20.43
CA GLN A 92 -3.40 -5.76 -21.70
C GLN A 92 -4.90 -5.48 -21.52
N GLU A 93 -5.53 -6.07 -20.53
CA GLU A 93 -6.93 -5.83 -20.21
C GLU A 93 -7.17 -4.39 -19.71
N VAL A 94 -6.27 -3.88 -18.86
CA VAL A 94 -6.28 -2.48 -18.41
C VAL A 94 -6.15 -1.53 -19.59
N ASP A 95 -5.26 -1.79 -20.55
CA ASP A 95 -5.08 -0.94 -21.73
C ASP A 95 -6.32 -0.97 -22.64
N ARG A 96 -6.95 -2.13 -22.81
CA ARG A 96 -8.24 -2.25 -23.52
C ARG A 96 -9.37 -1.49 -22.82
N ALA A 97 -9.44 -1.59 -21.50
CA ALA A 97 -10.44 -0.86 -20.71
C ALA A 97 -10.23 0.66 -20.80
N LYS A 98 -8.98 1.13 -20.69
CA LYS A 98 -8.62 2.54 -20.87
C LYS A 98 -9.04 3.07 -22.24
N HIS A 99 -8.73 2.32 -23.31
CA HIS A 99 -9.13 2.71 -24.66
C HIS A 99 -10.66 2.79 -24.81
N THR A 100 -11.38 1.80 -24.26
CA THR A 100 -12.85 1.79 -24.27
C THR A 100 -13.42 3.02 -23.55
N VAL A 101 -12.89 3.34 -22.35
CA VAL A 101 -13.32 4.52 -21.58
C VAL A 101 -13.03 5.81 -22.35
N GLN A 102 -11.88 5.91 -23.00
CA GLN A 102 -11.53 7.09 -23.79
C GLN A 102 -12.51 7.29 -24.96
N VAL A 103 -12.78 6.24 -25.74
CA VAL A 103 -13.73 6.28 -26.86
C VAL A 103 -15.13 6.66 -26.39
N LEU A 104 -15.60 6.06 -25.30
CA LEU A 104 -16.91 6.40 -24.72
C LEU A 104 -16.97 7.84 -24.20
N GLY A 105 -15.88 8.34 -23.62
CA GLY A 105 -15.76 9.73 -23.19
C GLY A 105 -15.85 10.71 -24.37
N GLU A 106 -15.16 10.40 -25.47
CA GLU A 106 -15.22 11.20 -26.70
C GLU A 106 -16.62 11.17 -27.32
N GLN A 107 -17.28 10.00 -27.37
CA GLN A 107 -18.67 9.87 -27.84
C GLN A 107 -19.65 10.66 -26.98
N ARG A 108 -19.52 10.60 -25.65
CA ARG A 108 -20.34 11.40 -24.73
C ARG A 108 -20.17 12.89 -24.96
N ASN A 109 -18.93 13.36 -25.16
CA ASN A 109 -18.66 14.76 -25.43
C ASN A 109 -19.26 15.21 -26.76
N GLN A 110 -19.14 14.38 -27.81
CA GLN A 110 -19.79 14.65 -29.10
C GLN A 110 -21.32 14.69 -28.98
N GLN A 111 -21.92 13.75 -28.26
CA GLN A 111 -23.37 13.74 -28.00
C GLN A 111 -23.82 14.94 -27.14
N SER A 112 -23.03 15.34 -26.14
CA SER A 112 -23.36 16.49 -25.27
C SER A 112 -23.21 17.83 -26.00
N LEU A 113 -22.23 17.97 -26.89
CA LEU A 113 -22.08 19.14 -27.75
C LEU A 113 -23.16 19.18 -28.85
N ALA A 114 -23.59 18.00 -29.33
CA ALA A 114 -24.70 17.85 -30.29
C ALA A 114 -26.09 17.92 -29.65
N ALA A 115 -26.21 17.82 -28.32
CA ALA A 115 -27.46 17.95 -27.57
C ALA A 115 -27.97 19.39 -27.61
N HIS A 116 -28.58 19.71 -28.75
CA HIS A 116 -29.41 20.86 -29.09
C HIS A 116 -29.01 22.19 -28.44
N PRO A 117 -27.94 22.85 -28.92
CA PRO A 117 -27.65 24.25 -28.57
C PRO A 117 -28.88 25.16 -28.76
N LYS A 118 -29.72 24.87 -29.76
CA LYS A 118 -31.00 25.57 -29.98
C LYS A 118 -32.00 25.39 -28.83
N ALA A 119 -32.14 24.19 -28.27
CA ALA A 119 -33.03 23.95 -27.15
C ALA A 119 -32.52 24.62 -25.86
N ARG A 120 -31.21 24.55 -25.59
CA ARG A 120 -30.58 25.25 -24.46
C ARG A 120 -30.75 26.76 -24.59
N TYR A 121 -30.55 27.31 -25.79
CA TYR A 121 -30.78 28.71 -26.08
C TYR A 121 -32.25 29.10 -25.86
N SER A 122 -33.21 28.35 -26.41
CA SER A 122 -34.63 28.63 -26.22
C SER A 122 -35.04 28.61 -24.74
N VAL A 123 -34.61 27.60 -23.97
CA VAL A 123 -34.90 27.51 -22.53
C VAL A 123 -34.28 28.69 -21.77
N ASN A 124 -33.04 29.07 -22.09
CA ASN A 124 -32.40 30.23 -21.49
C ASN A 124 -33.16 31.53 -21.82
N VAL A 125 -33.57 31.72 -23.08
CA VAL A 125 -34.38 32.89 -23.50
C VAL A 125 -35.69 32.94 -22.73
N PHE A 126 -36.42 31.82 -22.61
CA PHE A 126 -37.67 31.79 -21.84
C PHE A 126 -37.44 32.08 -20.35
N ARG A 127 -36.38 31.55 -19.76
CA ARG A 127 -36.01 31.83 -18.36
C ARG A 127 -35.63 33.31 -18.17
N ASP A 128 -34.92 33.89 -19.13
CA ASP A 128 -34.43 35.26 -19.04
C ASP A 128 -35.54 36.28 -19.33
N MET A 129 -36.50 35.95 -20.20
CA MET A 129 -37.66 36.80 -20.50
C MET A 129 -38.70 36.75 -19.39
N SER A 130 -39.12 35.55 -18.97
CA SER A 130 -40.20 35.39 -17.98
C SER A 130 -39.73 35.54 -16.54
N LYS A 131 -38.43 35.33 -16.28
CA LYS A 131 -37.84 35.22 -14.94
C LYS A 131 -38.49 34.13 -14.06
N ILE A 132 -39.26 33.23 -14.66
CA ILE A 132 -39.92 32.10 -14.00
C ILE A 132 -38.91 30.97 -13.82
N ASN A 133 -38.94 30.36 -12.63
CA ASN A 133 -38.29 29.09 -12.35
C ASN A 133 -39.36 28.11 -11.90
N TRP A 134 -39.44 26.99 -12.61
CA TRP A 134 -40.40 25.93 -12.34
C TRP A 134 -39.84 24.98 -11.29
N HIS A 135 -40.72 24.46 -10.43
CA HIS A 135 -40.34 23.40 -9.50
C HIS A 135 -40.30 22.07 -10.25
N GLU A 136 -39.17 21.35 -10.18
CA GLU A 136 -38.93 20.11 -10.93
C GLU A 136 -39.87 18.97 -10.50
N GLU A 137 -40.28 18.95 -9.23
CA GLU A 137 -41.21 17.97 -8.68
C GLU A 137 -42.61 18.57 -8.50
N HIS A 138 -43.49 18.35 -9.48
CA HIS A 138 -44.88 18.76 -9.36
C HIS A 138 -45.84 17.62 -9.74
N GLU A 139 -46.95 17.55 -9.02
CA GLU A 139 -48.10 16.71 -9.39
C GLU A 139 -48.54 17.04 -10.83
N PRO A 140 -48.98 16.07 -11.65
CA PRO A 140 -49.29 16.29 -13.07
C PRO A 140 -50.27 17.42 -13.37
N HIS A 141 -51.08 17.80 -12.38
CA HIS A 141 -52.09 18.86 -12.47
C HIS A 141 -51.70 20.15 -11.77
N GLN A 142 -50.62 20.17 -10.99
CA GLN A 142 -50.17 21.36 -10.29
C GLN A 142 -48.99 21.99 -11.03
N LEU A 143 -49.04 23.30 -11.23
CA LEU A 143 -47.96 24.07 -11.80
C LEU A 143 -47.38 24.96 -10.70
N LYS A 144 -46.15 24.64 -10.26
CA LYS A 144 -45.50 25.30 -9.13
C LYS A 144 -44.18 25.94 -9.56
N GLY A 145 -43.84 27.05 -8.92
CA GLY A 145 -42.59 27.73 -9.17
C GLY A 145 -42.54 29.10 -8.52
N PHE A 146 -41.59 29.89 -8.98
CA PHE A 146 -41.42 31.26 -8.55
C PHE A 146 -41.00 32.17 -9.71
N VAL A 147 -41.37 33.45 -9.61
CA VAL A 147 -40.98 34.52 -10.52
C VAL A 147 -40.02 35.45 -9.79
N ARG A 148 -38.90 35.78 -10.44
CA ARG A 148 -37.96 36.80 -9.93
C ARG A 148 -38.34 38.15 -10.52
N SER A 149 -38.88 39.03 -9.69
CA SER A 149 -39.19 40.41 -10.04
C SER A 149 -38.16 41.39 -9.46
N LYS A 150 -38.13 42.64 -9.93
CA LYS A 150 -37.35 43.73 -9.33
C LYS A 150 -37.73 43.95 -7.85
N GLY A 151 -38.99 43.70 -7.49
CA GLY A 151 -39.52 43.80 -6.13
C GLY A 151 -39.28 42.57 -5.23
N GLY A 152 -38.60 41.54 -5.72
CA GLY A 152 -38.28 40.32 -4.97
C GLY A 152 -38.81 39.04 -5.60
N LEU A 153 -38.90 37.98 -4.79
CA LEU A 153 -39.31 36.64 -5.22
C LEU A 153 -40.81 36.42 -4.98
N ARG A 154 -41.58 36.09 -6.02
CA ARG A 154 -43.01 35.72 -5.88
C ARG A 154 -43.20 34.25 -6.21
N THR A 155 -43.80 33.49 -5.30
CA THR A 155 -44.10 32.07 -5.51
C THR A 155 -45.51 31.89 -6.05
N PHE A 156 -45.72 30.88 -6.91
CA PHE A 156 -47.05 30.51 -7.40
C PHE A 156 -47.29 29.00 -7.32
N CYS A 157 -48.56 28.64 -7.22
CA CYS A 157 -49.04 27.27 -7.29
C CYS A 157 -50.42 27.27 -7.95
N PHE A 158 -50.49 26.89 -9.22
CA PHE A 158 -51.73 26.81 -9.99
C PHE A 158 -52.19 25.36 -10.11
N ASP A 159 -53.50 25.16 -10.21
CA ASP A 159 -54.12 23.85 -10.48
C ASP A 159 -54.75 23.88 -11.87
N ARG A 160 -54.15 23.13 -12.81
CA ARG A 160 -54.57 23.04 -14.21
C ARG A 160 -55.97 22.47 -14.39
N LYS A 161 -56.54 21.81 -13.38
CA LYS A 161 -57.94 21.33 -13.42
C LYS A 161 -58.95 22.40 -13.02
N LYS A 162 -58.55 23.36 -12.19
CA LYS A 162 -59.44 24.39 -11.63
C LYS A 162 -59.32 25.73 -12.35
N GLN A 163 -58.17 25.98 -12.96
CA GLN A 163 -57.84 27.25 -13.60
C GLN A 163 -57.59 27.05 -15.09
N SER A 164 -58.12 27.95 -15.91
CA SER A 164 -57.89 27.91 -17.35
C SER A 164 -56.44 28.28 -17.69
N THR A 165 -55.94 27.75 -18.80
CA THR A 165 -54.60 28.09 -19.31
C THR A 165 -54.43 29.60 -19.51
N PHE A 166 -55.50 30.30 -19.93
CA PHE A 166 -55.51 31.75 -20.10
C PHE A 166 -55.33 32.48 -18.77
N PHE A 167 -56.05 32.06 -17.73
CA PHE A 167 -55.91 32.65 -16.39
C PHE A 167 -54.49 32.45 -15.84
N ILE A 168 -53.94 31.24 -15.98
CA ILE A 168 -52.59 30.91 -15.51
C ILE A 168 -51.53 31.74 -16.26
N ALA A 169 -51.62 31.83 -17.58
CA ALA A 169 -50.67 32.58 -18.39
C ALA A 169 -50.66 34.08 -18.04
N ASN A 170 -51.84 34.72 -17.97
CA ASN A 170 -51.94 36.13 -17.61
C ASN A 170 -51.40 36.39 -16.20
N SER A 171 -51.78 35.54 -15.24
CA SER A 171 -51.28 35.66 -13.86
C SER A 171 -49.75 35.59 -13.78
N LEU A 172 -49.12 34.76 -14.62
CA LEU A 172 -47.66 34.65 -14.66
C LEU A 172 -46.99 35.87 -15.31
N TRP A 173 -47.60 36.46 -16.33
CA TRP A 173 -47.11 37.71 -16.94
C TRP A 173 -47.26 38.90 -15.99
N ASP A 174 -48.40 39.03 -15.33
CA ASP A 174 -48.67 40.08 -14.33
C ASP A 174 -47.68 40.01 -13.15
N MET A 175 -47.22 38.82 -12.77
CA MET A 175 -46.21 38.65 -11.71
C MET A 175 -44.80 39.07 -12.14
N GLY A 176 -44.52 39.12 -13.44
CA GLY A 176 -43.21 39.51 -13.99
C GLY A 176 -43.09 41.01 -14.27
N GLU A 177 -44.21 41.69 -14.52
CA GLU A 177 -44.29 43.12 -14.81
C GLU A 177 -44.53 43.94 -13.53
N ASP A 178 -43.50 44.05 -12.67
CA ASP A 178 -43.47 45.13 -11.67
C ASP A 178 -42.81 46.37 -12.27
N ASP A 179 -43.56 47.10 -13.11
CA ASP A 179 -43.32 48.53 -13.28
C ASP A 179 -44.26 49.28 -12.31
N SER A 180 -43.65 49.80 -11.24
CA SER A 180 -44.06 51.02 -10.54
C SER A 180 -45.51 51.48 -10.73
N GLY A 181 -46.41 51.00 -9.87
CA GLY A 181 -47.82 51.40 -9.83
C GLY A 181 -48.40 51.60 -8.42
N GLU A 182 -47.57 51.62 -7.37
CA GLU A 182 -48.01 51.98 -6.02
C GLU A 182 -47.61 53.42 -5.66
N GLU A 183 -48.23 54.39 -6.31
CA GLU A 183 -48.41 55.75 -5.78
C GLU A 183 -49.66 56.35 -6.44
N ASN A 184 -50.85 56.05 -5.90
CA ASN A 184 -52.05 56.90 -5.89
C ASN A 184 -53.31 56.09 -5.48
N ALA A 185 -53.35 55.61 -4.24
CA ALA A 185 -54.59 55.12 -3.63
C ALA A 185 -54.71 55.51 -2.14
N SER A 186 -54.16 56.65 -1.75
CA SER A 186 -54.35 57.26 -0.42
C SER A 186 -54.66 58.75 -0.55
N LYS A 187 -55.87 59.07 -1.02
CA LYS A 187 -56.59 60.32 -0.74
C LYS A 187 -58.01 60.19 -1.25
N GLY A 188 -58.96 59.90 -0.35
CA GLY A 188 -60.37 59.86 -0.71
C GLY A 188 -61.27 59.08 0.23
N HIS A 189 -61.08 59.18 1.55
CA HIS A 189 -62.14 58.88 2.52
C HIS A 189 -61.86 59.58 3.85
N SER A 190 -62.33 60.82 3.97
CA SER A 190 -62.66 61.40 5.28
C SER A 190 -64.16 61.65 5.28
N GLN A 191 -64.86 60.82 6.07
CA GLN A 191 -66.22 61.06 6.51
C GLN A 191 -66.32 62.40 7.23
N GLY A 192 -67.49 63.03 7.15
CA GLY A 192 -67.84 64.22 7.93
C GLY A 192 -69.27 64.67 7.66
N ALA A 193 -70.24 63.96 8.22
CA ALA A 193 -71.60 64.45 8.41
C ALA A 193 -71.67 65.29 9.69
N SER A 194 -72.33 66.45 9.63
CA SER A 194 -72.86 67.34 10.70
C SER A 194 -72.89 68.75 10.07
N TYR A 195 -73.98 69.52 9.98
CA TYR A 195 -75.27 69.60 10.67
C TYR A 195 -76.39 69.90 9.67
#